data_AF-A0A1Q5WQD5-F1
#
_entry.id   AF-A0A1Q5WQD5-F1
#
_cell.length_a   1.000
_cell.length_b   1.000
_cell.length_c   1.000
_cell.angle_alpha   90.00
_cell.angle_beta   90.00
_cell.angle_gamma   90.00
#
_symmetry.space_group_name_H-M   'P 1'
#
loop_
_entity.id
_entity.type
_entity.pdbx_description
1 polymer ?
#
loop_
_entity_poly.entity_id
_entity_poly.type
_entity_poly.pdbx_seq_one_letter_code
_entity_poly.pdbx_strand_id
1 'polypeptide(L)'
;MSEEQKDKAAGEVLFISPMTMEASSGLTIQDLISMIQSARYSKESGAFETGHFDAKTLLDSLKRTILNAEALYMAYDVHTNYPYIDGNDQVWVFSEEAFSANAADYYLQQLIELEMRKISREGLRRMLAELHLLGIRNLLIDNGQHTIVISRDDLLPPPDWSGTPEINIPLSNPELQHAMLCFFQAMYSRQQYEGKNQYLQAAEARMLDELVQAKFLVPMQLTEEPSPPDEQGMKTLKQGTYIQFASLGVEGEEPWLPVFTDWLEFEKGYDKTVWGGNVATYEDIVSLSENMSGAVINFRGIGFRLDDKNKRMIAEYKRL
;
A
#
# COMPACT_ATOMS: atom_id res chain seq x y z
N MET A 1 15.52 -7.95 55.87
CA MET A 1 15.37 -8.57 54.54
C MET A 1 16.62 -8.21 53.77
N SER A 2 17.56 -9.15 53.63
CA SER A 2 18.91 -8.90 53.12
C SER A 2 18.91 -8.61 51.61
N GLU A 3 19.88 -7.83 51.15
CA GLU A 3 20.14 -7.52 49.72
C GLU A 3 20.28 -8.78 48.85
N GLU A 4 20.58 -9.92 49.46
CA GLU A 4 20.70 -11.24 48.85
C GLU A 4 19.36 -11.80 48.31
N GLN A 5 18.21 -11.23 48.69
CA GLN A 5 16.90 -11.60 48.15
C GLN A 5 16.44 -10.72 46.98
N LYS A 6 17.16 -9.62 46.67
CA LYS A 6 16.88 -8.77 45.49
C LYS A 6 17.60 -9.26 44.23
N ASP A 7 18.77 -9.88 44.37
CA ASP A 7 19.54 -10.42 43.23
C ASP A 7 18.95 -11.69 42.63
N LYS A 8 18.01 -12.37 43.30
CA LYS A 8 17.35 -13.56 42.75
C LYS A 8 16.22 -13.27 41.75
N ALA A 9 15.84 -12.01 41.58
CA ALA A 9 14.81 -11.58 40.62
C ALA A 9 15.39 -10.88 39.38
N ALA A 10 16.71 -10.68 39.33
CA ALA A 10 17.41 -10.04 38.23
C ALA A 10 18.55 -10.96 37.75
N GLY A 11 18.25 -11.89 36.86
CA GLY A 11 19.29 -12.69 36.22
C GLY A 11 18.97 -14.17 36.02
N GLU A 12 17.78 -14.52 35.51
CA GLU A 12 17.72 -15.64 34.58
C GLU A 12 17.96 -15.07 33.17
N VAL A 13 19.23 -14.77 32.89
CA VAL A 13 19.68 -14.69 31.51
C VAL A 13 19.52 -16.09 30.96
N LEU A 14 18.47 -16.30 30.16
CA LEU A 14 18.26 -17.50 29.37
C LEU A 14 19.55 -17.78 28.59
N PHE A 15 20.36 -18.71 29.08
CA PHE A 15 21.46 -19.32 28.34
C PHE A 15 20.83 -20.14 27.22
N ILE A 16 20.57 -19.49 26.08
CA ILE A 16 20.11 -20.17 24.88
C ILE A 16 21.35 -20.63 24.12
N SER A 17 21.59 -21.94 24.16
CA SER A 17 22.60 -22.65 23.37
C SER A 17 22.56 -22.24 21.89
N PRO A 18 23.68 -22.39 21.14
CA PRO A 18 23.73 -22.08 19.72
C PRO A 18 22.60 -22.81 18.98
N MET A 19 21.63 -22.04 18.48
CA MET A 19 20.46 -22.58 17.82
C MET A 19 20.85 -23.18 16.47
N THR A 20 20.74 -24.50 16.36
CA THR A 20 20.59 -25.18 15.07
C THR A 20 19.27 -24.74 14.43
N MET A 21 19.14 -24.76 13.10
CA MET A 21 17.88 -24.37 12.43
C MET A 21 16.65 -25.11 12.96
N GLU A 22 16.83 -26.32 13.50
CA GLU A 22 15.79 -27.11 14.17
C GLU A 22 15.25 -26.45 15.46
N ALA A 23 16.05 -25.67 16.20
CA ALA A 23 15.60 -25.03 17.43
C ALA A 23 14.66 -23.83 17.19
N SER A 24 14.61 -23.29 15.96
CA SER A 24 13.70 -22.20 15.58
C SER A 24 12.27 -22.66 15.28
N SER A 25 12.03 -23.98 15.21
CA SER A 25 10.68 -24.51 15.05
C SER A 25 9.89 -24.33 16.34
N GLY A 26 8.82 -23.53 16.30
CA GLY A 26 7.92 -23.31 17.44
C GLY A 26 8.07 -21.94 18.13
N LEU A 27 9.02 -21.10 17.71
CA LEU A 27 9.09 -19.71 18.17
C LEU A 27 7.96 -18.87 17.56
N THR A 28 7.33 -18.04 18.38
CA THR A 28 6.31 -17.08 17.93
C THR A 28 6.96 -15.87 17.25
N ILE A 29 6.14 -15.05 16.59
CA ILE A 29 6.58 -13.76 16.04
C ILE A 29 7.12 -12.87 17.16
N GLN A 30 6.46 -12.81 18.32
CA GLN A 30 6.88 -12.02 19.47
C GLN A 30 8.22 -12.50 20.07
N ASP A 31 8.44 -13.81 20.16
CA ASP A 31 9.73 -14.37 20.62
C ASP A 31 10.87 -13.91 19.71
N LEU A 32 10.69 -14.04 18.40
CA LEU A 32 11.67 -13.66 17.40
C LEU A 32 11.95 -12.15 17.41
N ILE A 33 10.92 -11.31 17.55
CA ILE A 33 11.10 -9.85 17.66
C ILE A 33 11.90 -9.51 18.91
N SER A 34 11.56 -10.10 20.06
CA SER A 34 12.25 -9.86 21.34
C SER A 34 13.72 -10.28 21.29
N MET A 35 14.02 -11.42 20.66
CA MET A 35 15.38 -11.89 20.44
C MET A 35 16.18 -10.95 19.52
N ILE A 36 15.58 -10.48 18.43
CA ILE A 36 16.21 -9.51 17.51
C ILE A 36 16.54 -8.21 18.24
N GLN A 37 15.60 -7.67 19.03
CA GLN A 37 15.80 -6.45 19.80
C GLN A 37 16.95 -6.62 20.83
N SER A 38 16.95 -7.74 21.56
CA SER A 38 18.00 -8.07 22.54
C SER A 38 19.39 -8.20 21.89
N ALA A 39 19.46 -8.82 20.71
CA ALA A 39 20.70 -8.95 19.95
C ALA A 39 21.23 -7.58 19.46
N ARG A 40 20.33 -6.69 19.01
CA ARG A 40 20.70 -5.32 18.60
C ARG A 40 21.23 -4.50 19.78
N TYR A 41 20.52 -4.52 20.91
CA TYR A 41 20.93 -3.80 22.13
C TYR A 41 22.29 -4.28 22.66
N SER A 42 22.54 -5.59 22.65
CA SER A 42 23.81 -6.16 23.11
C SER A 42 24.99 -5.72 22.25
N LYS A 43 24.78 -5.58 20.93
CA LYS A 43 25.79 -5.07 20.00
C LYS A 43 26.09 -3.58 20.22
N GLU A 44 25.08 -2.78 20.53
CA GLU A 44 25.22 -1.33 20.77
C GLU A 44 25.84 -1.01 22.14
N SER A 45 25.55 -1.81 23.17
CA SER A 45 26.03 -1.59 24.54
C SER A 45 27.44 -2.15 24.81
N GLY A 46 28.03 -2.90 23.87
CA GLY A 46 29.37 -3.49 24.02
C GLY A 46 29.48 -4.55 25.12
N ALA A 47 28.34 -5.05 25.63
CA ALA A 47 28.26 -5.86 26.85
C ALA A 47 28.65 -7.35 26.68
N PHE A 48 28.98 -7.82 25.47
CA PHE A 48 29.33 -9.22 25.21
C PHE A 48 30.40 -9.40 24.14
N GLU A 49 31.36 -10.31 24.39
CA GLU A 49 32.18 -10.91 23.34
C GLU A 49 31.24 -11.68 22.38
N THR A 50 31.29 -11.31 21.12
CA THR A 50 30.43 -11.83 20.04
C THR A 50 30.63 -13.33 19.84
N GLY A 51 29.79 -14.12 20.49
CA GLY A 51 29.59 -15.54 20.19
C GLY A 51 28.10 -15.85 20.07
N HIS A 52 27.66 -16.18 18.85
CA HIS A 52 26.47 -17.00 18.55
C HIS A 52 25.07 -16.38 18.38
N PHE A 53 24.91 -15.09 18.08
CA PHE A 53 23.62 -14.56 17.60
C PHE A 53 23.74 -13.89 16.23
N ASP A 54 23.34 -14.60 15.18
CA ASP A 54 23.22 -14.00 13.85
C ASP A 54 21.86 -13.31 13.71
N ALA A 55 21.85 -11.99 13.92
CA ALA A 55 20.67 -11.15 13.75
C ALA A 55 20.05 -11.28 12.35
N LYS A 56 20.84 -11.63 11.33
CA LYS A 56 20.33 -11.92 9.99
C LYS A 56 19.54 -13.22 9.96
N THR A 57 20.08 -14.31 10.53
CA THR A 57 19.37 -15.58 10.66
C THR A 57 18.06 -15.43 11.45
N LEU A 58 18.03 -14.64 12.52
CA LEU A 58 16.80 -14.35 13.26
C LEU A 58 15.78 -13.59 12.40
N LEU A 59 16.22 -12.58 11.66
CA LEU A 59 15.37 -11.82 10.76
C LEU A 59 14.80 -12.69 9.63
N ASP A 60 15.62 -13.57 9.05
CA ASP A 60 15.18 -14.51 8.01
C ASP A 60 14.17 -15.52 8.57
N SER A 61 14.35 -15.95 9.82
CA SER A 61 13.37 -16.79 10.51
C SER A 61 12.07 -16.04 10.80
N LEU A 62 12.13 -14.78 11.25
CA LEU A 62 10.95 -13.95 11.44
C LEU A 62 10.15 -13.78 10.14
N LYS A 63 10.84 -13.43 9.02
CA LYS A 63 10.21 -13.31 7.70
C LYS A 63 9.50 -14.60 7.30
N ARG A 64 10.14 -15.76 7.52
CA ARG A 64 9.55 -17.07 7.25
C ARG A 64 8.34 -17.35 8.14
N THR A 65 8.40 -17.02 9.43
CA THR A 65 7.29 -17.21 10.36
C THR A 65 6.09 -16.34 9.96
N ILE A 66 6.32 -15.07 9.58
CA ILE A 66 5.28 -14.17 9.05
C ILE A 66 4.65 -14.76 7.79
N LEU A 67 5.46 -15.19 6.81
CA LEU A 67 4.99 -15.78 5.55
C LEU A 67 4.20 -17.08 5.73
N ASN A 68 4.39 -17.78 6.85
CA ASN A 68 3.71 -19.04 7.17
C ASN A 68 2.68 -18.91 8.30
N ALA A 69 2.42 -17.70 8.81
CA ALA A 69 1.41 -17.47 9.83
C ALA A 69 0.04 -17.97 9.31
N GLU A 70 -0.74 -18.63 10.17
CA GLU A 70 -2.09 -19.10 9.79
C GLU A 70 -3.01 -17.91 9.52
N ALA A 71 -2.88 -16.87 10.35
CA ALA A 71 -3.55 -15.61 10.21
C ALA A 71 -2.66 -14.46 10.68
N LEU A 72 -2.81 -13.32 10.04
CA LEU A 72 -2.36 -12.00 10.49
C LEU A 72 -3.55 -11.06 10.47
N TYR A 73 -3.44 -9.92 11.13
CA TYR A 73 -4.52 -8.92 11.19
C TYR A 73 -3.93 -7.58 10.76
N MET A 74 -4.52 -6.92 9.77
CA MET A 74 -4.03 -5.62 9.26
C MET A 74 -5.03 -4.52 9.58
N ALA A 75 -4.52 -3.36 9.98
CA ALA A 75 -5.35 -2.17 10.20
C ALA A 75 -5.73 -1.49 8.88
N TYR A 76 -7.03 -1.29 8.68
CA TYR A 76 -7.60 -0.49 7.61
C TYR A 76 -8.24 0.76 8.19
N ASP A 77 -8.02 1.90 7.56
CA ASP A 77 -8.71 3.14 7.91
C ASP A 77 -10.17 3.07 7.44
N VAL A 78 -11.12 3.30 8.35
CA VAL A 78 -12.55 3.14 8.08
C VAL A 78 -13.05 4.16 7.04
N HIS A 79 -12.42 5.33 6.95
CA HIS A 79 -12.88 6.41 6.07
C HIS A 79 -12.43 6.22 4.62
N THR A 80 -11.22 5.73 4.41
CA THR A 80 -10.69 5.43 3.07
C THR A 80 -11.05 4.01 2.64
N ASN A 81 -11.22 3.07 3.57
CA ASN A 81 -11.39 1.63 3.34
C ASN A 81 -10.12 0.92 2.82
N TYR A 82 -8.94 1.54 3.00
CA TYR A 82 -7.62 1.04 2.59
C TYR A 82 -6.72 0.85 3.83
N PRO A 83 -5.55 0.19 3.68
CA PRO A 83 -4.61 0.04 4.78
C PRO A 83 -4.26 1.40 5.40
N TYR A 84 -4.32 1.47 6.74
CA TYR A 84 -3.97 2.68 7.47
C TYR A 84 -2.46 2.92 7.40
N ILE A 85 -2.04 4.12 7.00
CA ILE A 85 -0.63 4.52 6.89
C ILE A 85 -0.30 5.45 8.06
N ASP A 86 0.65 5.08 8.92
CA ASP A 86 1.05 5.93 10.04
C ASP A 86 2.00 7.06 9.63
N GLY A 87 2.35 7.92 10.60
CA GLY A 87 3.24 9.07 10.38
C GLY A 87 4.68 8.72 9.96
N ASN A 88 5.07 7.44 10.01
CA ASN A 88 6.37 6.94 9.57
C ASN A 88 6.28 6.17 8.25
N ASP A 89 5.17 6.30 7.52
CA ASP A 89 4.92 5.62 6.25
C ASP A 89 4.91 4.08 6.37
N GLN A 90 4.20 3.59 7.39
CA GLN A 90 4.09 2.16 7.71
C GLN A 90 2.63 1.75 7.85
N VAL A 91 2.30 0.54 7.37
CA VAL A 91 1.03 -0.11 7.70
C VAL A 91 1.17 -0.98 8.92
N TRP A 92 0.12 -1.12 9.71
CA TRP A 92 0.13 -1.92 10.91
C TRP A 92 -0.39 -3.34 10.65
N VAL A 93 0.41 -4.31 11.05
CA VAL A 93 0.10 -5.74 10.95
C VAL A 93 0.34 -6.40 12.30
N PHE A 94 -0.57 -7.25 12.73
CA PHE A 94 -0.55 -7.91 14.02
C PHE A 94 -0.53 -9.42 13.85
N SER A 95 0.30 -10.10 14.64
CA SER A 95 0.39 -11.57 14.67
C SER A 95 -0.77 -12.22 15.41
N GLU A 96 -1.42 -11.49 16.32
CA GLU A 96 -2.51 -12.00 17.15
C GLU A 96 -3.74 -11.10 17.07
N GLU A 97 -4.92 -11.73 17.14
CA GLU A 97 -6.21 -11.04 17.15
C GLU A 97 -6.33 -10.08 18.33
N ALA A 98 -5.90 -10.54 19.52
CA ALA A 98 -5.96 -9.75 20.74
C ALA A 98 -5.09 -8.47 20.65
N PHE A 99 -3.92 -8.55 20.02
CA PHE A 99 -3.08 -7.37 19.80
C PHE A 99 -3.76 -6.38 18.86
N SER A 100 -4.34 -6.87 17.76
CA SER A 100 -5.06 -6.02 16.82
C SER A 100 -6.28 -5.34 17.44
N ALA A 101 -7.04 -6.06 18.28
CA ALA A 101 -8.23 -5.54 18.96
C ALA A 101 -7.84 -4.45 19.97
N ASN A 102 -6.80 -4.71 20.78
CA ASN A 102 -6.29 -3.73 21.73
C ASN A 102 -5.80 -2.45 21.04
N ALA A 103 -5.14 -2.59 19.88
CA ALA A 103 -4.71 -1.45 19.08
C ALA A 103 -5.91 -0.66 18.54
N ALA A 104 -6.93 -1.33 17.99
CA ALA A 104 -8.15 -0.67 17.52
C ALA A 104 -8.81 0.17 18.63
N ASP A 105 -8.98 -0.42 19.82
CA ASP A 105 -9.58 0.26 20.98
C ASP A 105 -8.74 1.47 21.44
N TYR A 106 -7.42 1.33 21.48
CA TYR A 106 -6.51 2.40 21.87
C TYR A 106 -6.57 3.59 20.88
N TYR A 107 -6.51 3.31 19.58
CA TYR A 107 -6.48 4.36 18.55
C TYR A 107 -7.84 4.99 18.30
N LEU A 108 -8.94 4.29 18.59
CA LEU A 108 -10.28 4.88 18.61
C LEU A 108 -10.38 6.02 19.62
N GLN A 109 -9.76 5.88 20.80
CA GLN A 109 -9.69 6.96 21.81
C GLN A 109 -8.91 8.18 21.30
N GLN A 110 -8.03 7.98 20.32
CA GLN A 110 -7.28 9.02 19.63
C GLN A 110 -7.96 9.52 18.35
N LEU A 111 -9.23 9.17 18.13
CA LEU A 111 -10.02 9.54 16.96
C LEU A 111 -9.49 8.96 15.63
N ILE A 112 -8.80 7.82 15.69
CA ILE A 112 -8.43 7.02 14.52
C ILE A 112 -9.31 5.76 14.53
N GLU A 113 -10.28 5.71 13.61
CA GLU A 113 -11.20 4.59 13.48
C GLU A 113 -10.60 3.51 12.56
N LEU A 114 -10.25 2.35 13.13
CA LEU A 114 -9.58 1.26 12.42
C LEU A 114 -10.45 0.00 12.35
N GLU A 115 -10.47 -0.62 11.18
CA GLU A 115 -11.01 -1.96 10.97
C GLU A 115 -9.85 -2.97 10.92
N MET A 116 -9.84 -3.96 11.81
CA MET A 116 -8.84 -5.03 11.80
C MET A 116 -9.28 -6.16 10.89
N ARG A 117 -8.62 -6.31 9.74
CA ARG A 117 -8.94 -7.35 8.76
C ARG A 117 -8.04 -8.55 8.93
N LYS A 118 -8.65 -9.72 9.11
CA LYS A 118 -7.95 -11.00 9.15
C LYS A 118 -7.47 -11.38 7.75
N ILE A 119 -6.17 -11.58 7.61
CA ILE A 119 -5.48 -12.05 6.42
C ILE A 119 -5.06 -13.49 6.67
N SER A 120 -5.63 -14.44 5.90
CA SER A 120 -5.20 -15.84 5.96
C SER A 120 -3.83 -16.03 5.32
N ARG A 121 -3.18 -17.16 5.61
CA ARG A 121 -1.94 -17.56 4.93
C ARG A 121 -2.03 -17.46 3.40
N GLU A 122 -3.15 -17.92 2.83
CA GLU A 122 -3.39 -17.90 1.38
C GLU A 122 -3.58 -16.47 0.85
N GLY A 123 -4.18 -15.59 1.65
CA GLY A 123 -4.39 -14.18 1.33
C GLY A 123 -3.14 -13.31 1.48
N LEU A 124 -2.13 -13.75 2.23
CA LEU A 124 -0.95 -12.95 2.55
C LEU A 124 -0.19 -12.47 1.31
N ARG A 125 0.05 -13.35 0.33
CA ARG A 125 0.73 -12.95 -0.91
C ARG A 125 -0.07 -11.93 -1.70
N ARG A 126 -1.40 -12.06 -1.71
CA ARG A 126 -2.28 -11.09 -2.37
C ARG A 126 -2.21 -9.74 -1.67
N MET A 127 -2.31 -9.73 -0.34
CA MET A 127 -2.16 -8.52 0.46
C MET A 127 -0.81 -7.83 0.17
N LEU A 128 0.32 -8.56 0.17
CA LEU A 128 1.64 -7.96 -0.08
C LEU A 128 1.77 -7.38 -1.51
N ALA A 129 1.12 -8.02 -2.49
CA ALA A 129 1.03 -7.53 -3.86
C ALA A 129 0.11 -6.29 -3.98
N GLU A 130 -1.00 -6.25 -3.25
CA GLU A 130 -1.87 -5.07 -3.18
C GLU A 130 -1.12 -3.89 -2.57
N LEU A 131 -0.38 -4.09 -1.47
CA LEU A 131 0.49 -3.04 -0.91
C LEU A 131 1.52 -2.53 -1.94
N HIS A 132 1.90 -3.32 -2.95
CA HIS A 132 2.81 -2.89 -4.03
C HIS A 132 2.15 -1.87 -4.91
N LEU A 133 0.93 -2.19 -5.36
CA LEU A 133 0.14 -1.32 -6.21
C LEU A 133 -0.27 -0.02 -5.48
N LEU A 134 -0.36 -0.07 -4.15
CA LEU A 134 -0.61 1.09 -3.30
C LEU A 134 0.64 1.90 -2.93
N GLY A 135 1.83 1.49 -3.39
CA GLY A 135 3.10 2.15 -3.07
C GLY A 135 3.56 2.04 -1.61
N ILE A 136 2.96 1.13 -0.83
CA ILE A 136 3.26 0.93 0.59
C ILE A 136 4.49 0.03 0.74
N ARG A 137 5.47 0.52 1.50
CA ARG A 137 6.82 -0.08 1.57
C ARG A 137 7.11 -0.80 2.86
N ASN A 138 6.50 -0.41 3.97
CA ASN A 138 6.90 -0.87 5.31
C ASN A 138 5.72 -1.40 6.11
N LEU A 139 5.96 -2.49 6.82
CA LEU A 139 5.00 -3.11 7.74
C LEU A 139 5.56 -2.97 9.17
N LEU A 140 4.81 -2.31 10.05
CA LEU A 140 5.05 -2.32 11.49
C LEU A 140 4.33 -3.53 12.09
N ILE A 141 5.10 -4.47 12.62
CA ILE A 141 4.56 -5.69 13.21
C ILE A 141 4.29 -5.49 14.70
N ASP A 142 3.08 -5.81 15.15
CA ASP A 142 2.65 -5.81 16.55
C ASP A 142 2.83 -4.45 17.26
N ASN A 143 2.28 -3.38 16.68
CA ASN A 143 2.29 -2.06 17.29
C ASN A 143 1.69 -2.10 18.71
N GLY A 144 2.39 -1.52 19.69
CA GLY A 144 2.02 -1.57 21.11
C GLY A 144 2.53 -2.81 21.88
N GLN A 145 3.23 -3.73 21.22
CA GLN A 145 3.95 -4.87 21.83
C GLN A 145 5.46 -4.76 21.55
N HIS A 146 6.19 -5.89 21.58
CA HIS A 146 7.50 -5.93 20.94
C HIS A 146 7.32 -5.80 19.43
N THR A 147 7.80 -4.68 18.88
CA THR A 147 7.57 -4.32 17.48
C THR A 147 8.83 -4.30 16.64
N ILE A 148 8.66 -4.48 15.33
CA ILE A 148 9.71 -4.33 14.33
C ILE A 148 9.11 -3.85 13.02
N VAL A 149 9.87 -3.02 12.30
CA VAL A 149 9.55 -2.62 10.93
C VAL A 149 10.19 -3.60 9.96
N ILE A 150 9.40 -4.13 9.03
CA ILE A 150 9.86 -5.02 7.97
C ILE A 150 9.53 -4.38 6.62
N SER A 151 10.51 -4.34 5.73
CA SER A 151 10.29 -3.97 4.32
C SER A 151 9.33 -4.97 3.68
N ARG A 152 8.31 -4.48 2.96
CA ARG A 152 7.43 -5.34 2.16
C ARG A 152 8.26 -6.15 1.17
N ASP A 153 9.19 -5.52 0.48
CA ASP A 153 10.02 -6.14 -0.56
C ASP A 153 10.88 -7.29 -0.02
N ASP A 154 11.20 -7.27 1.28
CA ASP A 154 11.89 -8.37 1.94
C ASP A 154 11.00 -9.62 2.12
N LEU A 155 9.68 -9.46 2.10
CA LEU A 155 8.68 -10.54 2.21
C LEU A 155 8.19 -10.98 0.82
N LEU A 156 7.96 -10.01 -0.07
CA LEU A 156 7.56 -10.21 -1.45
C LEU A 156 8.23 -9.16 -2.33
N PRO A 157 9.33 -9.51 -3.02
CA PRO A 157 9.97 -8.62 -3.97
C PRO A 157 9.01 -8.19 -5.09
N PRO A 158 9.18 -7.00 -5.67
CA PRO A 158 8.40 -6.56 -6.81
C PRO A 158 8.62 -7.47 -8.02
N PRO A 159 7.66 -7.55 -8.96
CA PRO A 159 7.86 -8.27 -10.21
C PRO A 159 9.08 -7.71 -10.97
N ASP A 160 9.92 -8.61 -11.47
CA ASP A 160 11.03 -8.23 -12.36
C ASP A 160 10.54 -8.15 -13.80
N TRP A 161 10.48 -6.93 -14.33
CA TRP A 161 10.11 -6.65 -15.72
C TRP A 161 11.32 -6.55 -16.65
N SER A 162 12.53 -6.88 -16.19
CA SER A 162 13.73 -6.84 -17.03
C SER A 162 13.55 -7.68 -18.30
N GLY A 163 13.77 -7.06 -19.46
CA GLY A 163 13.55 -7.69 -20.77
C GLY A 163 12.09 -7.80 -21.22
N THR A 164 11.11 -7.33 -20.44
CA THR A 164 9.71 -7.22 -20.87
C THR A 164 9.51 -5.93 -21.69
N PRO A 165 8.93 -5.99 -22.90
CA PRO A 165 8.58 -4.78 -23.65
C PRO A 165 7.64 -3.87 -22.86
N GLU A 166 7.80 -2.54 -22.92
CA GLU A 166 7.01 -1.57 -22.14
C GLU A 166 5.50 -1.79 -22.28
N ILE A 167 5.03 -2.12 -23.48
CA ILE A 167 3.61 -2.37 -23.78
C ILE A 167 3.02 -3.59 -23.05
N ASN A 168 3.87 -4.53 -22.64
CA ASN A 168 3.47 -5.75 -21.92
C ASN A 168 3.62 -5.58 -20.40
N ILE A 169 4.19 -4.48 -19.92
CA ILE A 169 4.26 -4.17 -18.50
C ILE A 169 2.87 -3.64 -18.07
N PRO A 170 2.21 -4.28 -17.11
CA PRO A 170 0.92 -3.80 -16.61
C PRO A 170 1.05 -2.38 -16.05
N LEU A 171 0.18 -1.48 -16.50
CA LEU A 171 0.14 -0.13 -15.97
C LEU A 171 -0.15 -0.16 -14.46
N SER A 172 0.68 0.55 -13.71
CA SER A 172 0.49 0.80 -12.28
C SER A 172 1.04 2.17 -11.92
N ASN A 173 0.41 2.84 -10.96
CA ASN A 173 0.87 4.14 -10.45
C ASN A 173 0.99 4.08 -8.92
N PRO A 174 1.96 3.32 -8.38
CA PRO A 174 2.08 3.13 -6.92
C PRO A 174 2.34 4.43 -6.16
N GLU A 175 3.13 5.36 -6.72
CA GLU A 175 3.41 6.65 -6.08
C GLU A 175 2.16 7.56 -6.05
N LEU A 176 1.36 7.59 -7.12
CA LEU A 176 0.09 8.31 -7.13
C LEU A 176 -0.92 7.70 -6.15
N GLN A 177 -1.08 6.38 -6.15
CA GLN A 177 -1.96 5.67 -5.21
C GLN A 177 -1.57 5.97 -3.76
N HIS A 178 -0.27 5.92 -3.45
CA HIS A 178 0.28 6.26 -2.15
C HIS A 178 0.00 7.73 -1.75
N ALA A 179 0.25 8.67 -2.66
CA ALA A 179 0.02 10.09 -2.42
C ALA A 179 -1.47 10.39 -2.20
N MET A 180 -2.36 9.79 -3.00
CA MET A 180 -3.80 9.87 -2.84
C MET A 180 -4.22 9.32 -1.47
N LEU A 181 -3.76 8.12 -1.09
CA LEU A 181 -4.02 7.51 0.22
C LEU A 181 -3.63 8.45 1.37
N CYS A 182 -2.40 8.93 1.36
CA CYS A 182 -1.88 9.83 2.40
C CYS A 182 -2.71 11.11 2.51
N PHE A 183 -3.04 11.73 1.38
CA PHE A 183 -3.86 12.94 1.35
C PHE A 183 -5.28 12.70 1.88
N PHE A 184 -5.99 11.70 1.36
CA PHE A 184 -7.37 11.43 1.75
C PHE A 184 -7.49 10.95 3.19
N GLN A 185 -6.59 10.09 3.66
CA GLN A 185 -6.56 9.68 5.07
C GLN A 185 -6.36 10.90 5.99
N ALA A 186 -5.47 11.82 5.64
CA ALA A 186 -5.23 13.04 6.41
C ALA A 186 -6.42 14.01 6.36
N MET A 187 -7.07 14.11 5.21
CA MET A 187 -8.22 14.98 4.99
C MET A 187 -9.43 14.51 5.81
N TYR A 188 -9.67 13.19 5.86
CA TYR A 188 -10.74 12.60 6.66
C TYR A 188 -10.40 12.47 8.14
N SER A 189 -9.12 12.52 8.51
CA SER A 189 -8.67 12.43 9.91
C SER A 189 -9.36 13.47 10.79
N ARG A 190 -9.96 13.01 11.89
CA ARG A 190 -10.58 13.87 12.91
C ARG A 190 -9.59 14.42 13.91
N GLN A 191 -8.35 13.92 13.91
CA GLN A 191 -7.30 14.38 14.81
C GLN A 191 -6.97 15.85 14.55
N GLN A 192 -6.67 16.57 15.63
CA GLN A 192 -6.19 17.95 15.58
C GLN A 192 -4.81 17.97 16.24
N TYR A 193 -3.78 18.24 15.43
CA TYR A 193 -2.40 18.32 15.87
C TYR A 193 -1.71 19.50 15.20
N GLU A 194 -0.68 20.02 15.84
CA GLU A 194 0.12 21.12 15.31
C GLU A 194 0.77 20.72 13.97
N GLY A 195 0.65 21.57 12.96
CA GLY A 195 1.19 21.28 11.63
C GLY A 195 0.28 20.47 10.71
N LYS A 196 -0.91 20.03 11.14
CA LYS A 196 -1.86 19.29 10.27
C LYS A 196 -2.15 19.98 8.94
N ASN A 197 -2.37 21.30 8.96
CA ASN A 197 -2.64 22.05 7.72
C ASN A 197 -1.42 22.08 6.78
N GLN A 198 -0.21 22.16 7.33
CA GLN A 198 1.03 22.12 6.53
C GLN A 198 1.22 20.72 5.93
N TYR A 199 0.96 19.67 6.72
CA TYR A 199 0.98 18.30 6.24
C TYR A 199 -0.05 18.07 5.13
N LEU A 200 -1.28 18.55 5.29
CA LEU A 200 -2.33 18.46 4.27
C LEU A 200 -1.94 19.15 2.97
N GLN A 201 -1.37 20.36 3.06
CA GLN A 201 -0.88 21.09 1.88
C GLN A 201 0.25 20.35 1.17
N ALA A 202 1.20 19.78 1.93
CA ALA A 202 2.29 19.00 1.36
C ALA A 202 1.79 17.68 0.72
N ALA A 203 0.84 17.00 1.37
CA ALA A 203 0.22 15.79 0.84
C ALA A 203 -0.60 16.07 -0.42
N GLU A 204 -1.34 17.18 -0.46
CA GLU A 204 -2.05 17.64 -1.66
C GLU A 204 -1.07 17.93 -2.80
N ALA A 205 -0.03 18.72 -2.55
CA ALA A 205 0.98 19.04 -3.56
C ALA A 205 1.63 17.78 -4.14
N ARG A 206 2.05 16.83 -3.30
CA ARG A 206 2.60 15.54 -3.74
C ARG A 206 1.59 14.75 -4.58
N MET A 207 0.33 14.70 -4.17
CA MET A 207 -0.72 14.05 -4.95
C MET A 207 -0.86 14.68 -6.34
N LEU A 208 -0.83 16.02 -6.44
CA LEU A 208 -0.92 16.72 -7.72
C LEU A 208 0.32 16.50 -8.60
N ASP A 209 1.52 16.46 -8.01
CA ASP A 209 2.77 16.15 -8.74
C ASP A 209 2.73 14.76 -9.39
N GLU A 210 2.30 13.76 -8.64
CA GLU A 210 2.19 12.39 -9.15
C GLU A 210 1.07 12.29 -10.19
N LEU A 211 -0.04 12.99 -9.95
CA LEU A 211 -1.22 12.96 -10.81
C LEU A 211 -0.93 13.44 -12.24
N VAL A 212 -0.17 14.52 -12.37
CA VAL A 212 0.12 15.12 -13.69
C VAL A 212 1.18 14.34 -14.47
N GLN A 213 1.94 13.47 -13.81
CA GLN A 213 2.96 12.61 -14.44
C GLN A 213 2.43 11.19 -14.72
N ALA A 214 1.34 10.80 -14.07
CA ALA A 214 0.75 9.48 -14.20
C ALA A 214 0.17 9.20 -15.60
N LYS A 215 0.16 7.92 -15.94
CA LYS A 215 -0.59 7.36 -17.07
C LYS A 215 -1.76 6.57 -16.52
N PHE A 216 -2.92 6.59 -17.18
CA PHE A 216 -4.13 5.95 -16.67
C PHE A 216 -4.72 4.98 -17.69
N LEU A 217 -5.47 4.00 -17.20
CA LEU A 217 -6.34 3.17 -18.01
C LEU A 217 -7.68 3.87 -18.22
N VAL A 218 -8.04 4.10 -19.47
CA VAL A 218 -9.35 4.59 -19.89
C VAL A 218 -10.10 3.40 -20.50
N PRO A 219 -11.26 3.00 -19.95
CA PRO A 219 -12.03 1.90 -20.52
C PRO A 219 -12.52 2.25 -21.92
N MET A 220 -12.21 1.36 -22.87
CA MET A 220 -12.60 1.51 -24.26
C MET A 220 -13.18 0.22 -24.85
N GLN A 221 -14.02 0.40 -25.86
CA GLN A 221 -14.49 -0.61 -26.77
C GLN A 221 -14.25 -0.16 -28.21
N LEU A 222 -13.97 -1.13 -29.08
CA LEU A 222 -13.82 -0.91 -30.51
C LEU A 222 -15.04 -1.52 -31.20
N THR A 223 -15.63 -0.79 -32.14
CA THR A 223 -16.77 -1.30 -32.92
C THR A 223 -16.36 -2.39 -33.93
N GLU A 224 -15.08 -2.49 -34.25
CA GLU A 224 -14.52 -3.55 -35.09
C GLU A 224 -13.31 -4.19 -34.43
N GLU A 225 -13.02 -5.45 -34.76
CA GLU A 225 -11.81 -6.11 -34.31
C GLU A 225 -10.58 -5.41 -34.90
N PRO A 226 -9.66 -4.91 -34.04
CA PRO A 226 -8.41 -4.33 -34.50
C PRO A 226 -7.51 -5.40 -35.12
N SER A 227 -6.52 -4.97 -35.90
CA SER A 227 -5.45 -5.88 -36.34
C SER A 227 -4.75 -6.54 -35.13
N PRO A 228 -4.15 -7.74 -35.32
CA PRO A 228 -3.27 -8.31 -34.31
C PRO A 228 -2.19 -7.29 -33.92
N PRO A 229 -1.83 -7.21 -32.62
CA PRO A 229 -0.75 -6.35 -32.19
C PRO A 229 0.55 -6.71 -32.92
N ASP A 230 1.31 -5.70 -33.35
CA ASP A 230 2.66 -5.90 -33.87
C ASP A 230 3.67 -6.22 -32.76
N GLU A 231 4.96 -6.33 -33.11
CA GLU A 231 6.05 -6.61 -32.16
C GLU A 231 6.16 -5.54 -31.05
N GLN A 232 5.59 -4.35 -31.25
CA GLN A 232 5.56 -3.24 -30.30
C GLN A 232 4.21 -3.15 -29.57
N GLY A 233 3.31 -4.13 -29.78
CA GLY A 233 1.98 -4.18 -29.20
C GLY A 233 1.00 -3.17 -29.80
N MET A 234 1.38 -2.48 -30.88
CA MET A 234 0.54 -1.49 -31.55
C MET A 234 -0.48 -2.19 -32.43
N LYS A 235 -1.73 -1.72 -32.36
CA LYS A 235 -2.82 -2.22 -33.19
C LYS A 235 -3.19 -1.16 -34.23
N THR A 236 -3.20 -1.55 -35.49
CA THR A 236 -3.73 -0.70 -36.56
C THR A 236 -5.24 -0.84 -36.63
N LEU A 237 -5.93 0.30 -36.56
CA LEU A 237 -7.37 0.41 -36.79
C LEU A 237 -7.63 0.74 -38.25
N LYS A 238 -8.75 0.25 -38.79
CA LYS A 238 -9.17 0.66 -40.14
C LYS A 238 -9.63 2.11 -40.09
N GLN A 239 -9.40 2.83 -41.18
CA GLN A 239 -9.94 4.17 -41.33
C GLN A 239 -11.47 4.11 -41.22
N GLY A 240 -12.05 4.88 -40.29
CA GLY A 240 -13.49 4.88 -40.00
C GLY A 240 -13.91 4.01 -38.81
N THR A 241 -13.00 3.29 -38.14
CA THR A 241 -13.31 2.59 -36.88
C THR A 241 -13.68 3.60 -35.79
N TYR A 242 -14.79 3.36 -35.10
CA TYR A 242 -15.20 4.16 -33.95
C TYR A 242 -14.61 3.58 -32.66
N ILE A 243 -13.97 4.45 -31.88
CA ILE A 243 -13.51 4.15 -30.52
C ILE A 243 -14.56 4.68 -29.57
N GLN A 244 -15.09 3.80 -28.72
CA GLN A 244 -16.07 4.16 -27.69
C GLN A 244 -15.38 4.11 -26.34
N PHE A 245 -15.39 5.23 -25.62
CA PHE A 245 -14.95 5.26 -24.23
C PHE A 245 -16.13 5.04 -23.30
N ALA A 246 -15.89 4.41 -22.16
CA ALA A 246 -16.91 4.34 -21.12
C ALA A 246 -17.25 5.73 -20.59
N SER A 247 -18.45 5.88 -20.07
CA SER A 247 -18.93 7.09 -19.41
C SER A 247 -19.69 6.73 -18.14
N LEU A 248 -19.52 7.52 -17.08
CA LEU A 248 -20.28 7.45 -15.84
C LEU A 248 -21.28 8.60 -15.81
N GLY A 249 -22.54 8.35 -15.50
CA GLY A 249 -23.53 9.43 -15.40
C GLY A 249 -24.95 8.90 -15.34
N VAL A 250 -25.87 9.76 -14.92
CA VAL A 250 -27.31 9.50 -14.98
C VAL A 250 -27.83 10.01 -16.32
N GLU A 251 -28.81 9.31 -16.89
CA GLU A 251 -29.46 9.73 -18.13
C GLU A 251 -30.03 11.15 -17.99
N GLY A 252 -29.58 12.08 -18.83
CA GLY A 252 -29.96 13.49 -18.80
C GLY A 252 -28.97 14.45 -18.13
N GLU A 253 -27.92 13.95 -17.50
CA GLU A 253 -26.80 14.76 -16.98
C GLU A 253 -25.55 14.64 -17.86
N GLU A 254 -24.65 15.62 -17.78
CA GLU A 254 -23.37 15.54 -18.47
C GLU A 254 -22.51 14.41 -17.87
N PRO A 255 -22.08 13.44 -18.69
CA PRO A 255 -21.34 12.29 -18.19
C PRO A 255 -19.95 12.67 -17.69
N TRP A 256 -19.32 11.73 -16.98
CA TRP A 256 -17.94 11.77 -16.50
C TRP A 256 -17.12 10.67 -17.15
N LEU A 257 -15.85 10.94 -17.44
CA LEU A 257 -14.92 9.95 -17.95
C LEU A 257 -14.33 9.11 -16.80
N PRO A 258 -14.61 7.80 -16.69
CA PRO A 258 -13.92 6.92 -15.75
C PRO A 258 -12.49 6.67 -16.19
N VAL A 259 -11.53 6.82 -15.27
CA VAL A 259 -10.11 6.51 -15.50
C VAL A 259 -9.53 5.79 -14.30
N PHE A 260 -8.49 4.98 -14.51
CA PHE A 260 -7.94 4.11 -13.46
C PHE A 260 -6.42 4.14 -13.40
N THR A 261 -5.89 4.08 -12.19
CA THR A 261 -4.43 4.06 -11.94
C THR A 261 -3.77 2.73 -12.28
N ASP A 262 -4.55 1.65 -12.32
CA ASP A 262 -4.05 0.30 -12.50
C ASP A 262 -5.21 -0.66 -12.83
N TRP A 263 -4.86 -1.88 -13.21
CA TRP A 263 -5.85 -2.90 -13.56
C TRP A 263 -6.69 -3.38 -12.37
N LEU A 264 -6.17 -3.32 -11.14
CA LEU A 264 -6.93 -3.74 -9.96
C LEU A 264 -8.10 -2.78 -9.71
N GLU A 265 -7.85 -1.47 -9.83
CA GLU A 265 -8.92 -0.46 -9.75
C GLU A 265 -9.87 -0.52 -10.94
N PHE A 266 -9.35 -0.78 -12.15
CA PHE A 266 -10.17 -0.98 -13.35
C PHE A 266 -11.19 -2.11 -13.16
N GLU A 267 -10.74 -3.27 -12.68
CA GLU A 267 -11.56 -4.47 -12.51
C GLU A 267 -12.64 -4.34 -11.42
N LYS A 268 -12.58 -3.30 -10.56
CA LYS A 268 -13.68 -2.96 -9.64
C LYS A 268 -14.89 -2.36 -10.36
N GLY A 269 -14.67 -1.71 -11.50
CA GLY A 269 -15.71 -1.01 -12.26
C GLY A 269 -16.08 -1.68 -13.58
N TYR A 270 -15.15 -2.38 -14.21
CA TYR A 270 -15.30 -2.92 -15.56
C TYR A 270 -14.73 -4.34 -15.68
N ASP A 271 -15.41 -5.18 -16.46
CA ASP A 271 -14.90 -6.51 -16.81
C ASP A 271 -13.85 -6.39 -17.93
N LYS A 272 -12.58 -6.73 -17.64
CA LYS A 272 -11.47 -6.67 -18.60
C LYS A 272 -11.60 -7.61 -19.80
N THR A 273 -12.52 -8.58 -19.75
CA THR A 273 -12.85 -9.43 -20.90
C THR A 273 -13.80 -8.75 -21.88
N VAL A 274 -14.51 -7.72 -21.44
CA VAL A 274 -15.51 -6.95 -22.20
C VAL A 274 -14.98 -5.56 -22.58
N TRP A 275 -14.16 -4.97 -21.71
CA TRP A 275 -13.59 -3.63 -21.88
C TRP A 275 -12.07 -3.71 -22.01
N GLY A 276 -11.53 -3.06 -23.04
CA GLY A 276 -10.10 -2.80 -23.14
C GLY A 276 -9.69 -1.61 -22.28
N GLY A 277 -8.41 -1.54 -21.90
CA GLY A 277 -7.82 -0.37 -21.25
C GLY A 277 -6.90 0.36 -22.23
N ASN A 278 -7.27 1.59 -22.61
CA ASN A 278 -6.34 2.47 -23.32
C ASN A 278 -5.47 3.20 -22.32
N VAL A 279 -4.16 3.29 -22.56
CA VAL A 279 -3.25 4.06 -21.73
C VAL A 279 -3.27 5.52 -22.18
N ALA A 280 -3.66 6.42 -21.29
CA ALA A 280 -3.79 7.85 -21.54
C ALA A 280 -2.98 8.66 -20.53
N THR A 281 -2.38 9.76 -20.96
CA THR A 281 -1.73 10.74 -20.07
C THR A 281 -2.76 11.63 -19.38
N TYR A 282 -2.32 12.43 -18.41
CA TYR A 282 -3.16 13.48 -17.81
C TYR A 282 -3.75 14.43 -18.87
N GLU A 283 -2.92 14.90 -19.80
CA GLU A 283 -3.34 15.80 -20.88
C GLU A 283 -4.40 15.15 -21.78
N ASP A 284 -4.21 13.87 -22.14
CA ASP A 284 -5.20 13.11 -22.92
C ASP A 284 -6.54 13.03 -22.19
N ILE A 285 -6.55 12.79 -20.88
CA ILE A 285 -7.77 12.72 -20.06
C ILE A 285 -8.47 14.08 -20.03
N VAL A 286 -7.72 15.17 -19.90
CA VAL A 286 -8.29 16.52 -19.92
C VAL A 286 -8.96 16.79 -21.27
N SER A 287 -8.32 16.42 -22.37
CA SER A 287 -8.89 16.57 -23.73
C SER A 287 -10.10 15.66 -23.96
N LEU A 288 -10.03 14.39 -23.57
CA LEU A 288 -11.12 13.42 -23.72
C LEU A 288 -12.36 13.82 -22.90
N SER A 289 -12.16 14.52 -21.77
CA SER A 289 -13.23 14.98 -20.89
C SER A 289 -13.65 16.44 -21.12
N GLU A 290 -13.23 17.09 -22.23
CA GLU A 290 -13.52 18.50 -22.48
C GLU A 290 -15.01 18.79 -22.65
N ASN A 291 -15.76 17.87 -23.28
CA ASN A 291 -17.22 17.97 -23.49
C ASN A 291 -18.02 17.15 -22.47
N MET A 292 -17.44 16.90 -21.30
CA MET A 292 -17.99 16.11 -20.21
C MET A 292 -17.94 16.94 -18.92
N SER A 293 -18.58 16.48 -17.85
CA SER A 293 -18.45 17.10 -16.52
C SER A 293 -17.00 17.05 -15.97
N GLY A 294 -16.16 16.18 -16.54
CA GLY A 294 -14.79 15.95 -16.15
C GLY A 294 -14.42 14.47 -16.21
N ALA A 295 -13.39 14.09 -15.46
CA ALA A 295 -13.00 12.69 -15.27
C ALA A 295 -13.06 12.28 -13.80
N VAL A 296 -13.26 10.99 -13.53
CA VAL A 296 -13.21 10.42 -12.17
C VAL A 296 -12.20 9.30 -12.16
N ILE A 297 -11.12 9.51 -11.40
CA ILE A 297 -10.08 8.52 -11.16
C ILE A 297 -10.58 7.53 -10.10
N ASN A 298 -10.44 6.23 -10.33
CA ASN A 298 -10.73 5.15 -9.37
C ASN A 298 -12.10 5.30 -8.70
N PHE A 299 -13.18 5.45 -9.47
CA PHE A 299 -14.50 5.79 -8.92
C PHE A 299 -15.11 4.74 -7.96
N ARG A 300 -14.58 3.50 -7.94
CA ARG A 300 -14.93 2.42 -6.99
C ARG A 300 -13.88 2.23 -5.88
N GLY A 301 -12.85 3.06 -5.86
CA GLY A 301 -11.75 3.06 -4.89
C GLY A 301 -11.61 4.42 -4.21
N ILE A 302 -10.37 4.89 -4.01
CA ILE A 302 -10.11 6.26 -3.57
C ILE A 302 -10.34 7.20 -4.75
N GLY A 303 -11.55 7.71 -4.84
CA GLY A 303 -12.00 8.51 -5.97
C GLY A 303 -11.42 9.92 -5.95
N PHE A 304 -10.84 10.35 -7.07
CA PHE A 304 -10.48 11.76 -7.29
C PHE A 304 -11.20 12.31 -8.53
N ARG A 305 -11.87 13.45 -8.38
CA ARG A 305 -12.62 14.09 -9.47
C ARG A 305 -11.76 15.15 -10.14
N LEU A 306 -11.59 15.05 -11.44
CA LEU A 306 -10.98 16.05 -12.31
C LEU A 306 -12.07 16.94 -12.89
N ASP A 307 -12.69 17.75 -12.03
CA ASP A 307 -13.65 18.77 -12.41
C ASP A 307 -12.95 20.10 -12.75
N ASP A 308 -13.71 21.10 -13.20
CA ASP A 308 -13.16 22.42 -13.54
C ASP A 308 -12.41 23.10 -12.40
N LYS A 309 -12.85 22.90 -11.15
CA LYS A 309 -12.20 23.48 -9.98
C LYS A 309 -10.82 22.85 -9.78
N ASN A 310 -10.75 21.53 -9.82
CA ASN A 310 -9.51 20.80 -9.62
C ASN A 310 -8.56 20.96 -10.83
N LYS A 311 -9.09 21.03 -12.06
CA LYS A 311 -8.32 21.36 -13.27
C LYS A 311 -7.67 22.75 -13.14
N ARG A 312 -8.40 23.76 -12.65
CA ARG A 312 -7.84 25.12 -12.42
C ARG A 312 -6.77 25.11 -11.33
N MET A 313 -7.02 24.44 -10.21
CA MET A 313 -6.04 24.28 -9.14
C MET A 313 -4.74 23.64 -9.64
N ILE A 314 -4.83 22.58 -10.44
CA ILE A 314 -3.67 21.91 -11.06
C ILE A 314 -2.96 22.86 -12.04
N ALA A 315 -3.71 23.61 -12.85
CA ALA A 315 -3.13 24.56 -13.80
C ALA A 315 -2.41 25.73 -13.10
N GLU A 316 -2.90 26.19 -11.95
CA GLU A 316 -2.24 27.19 -11.11
C GLU A 316 -0.99 26.59 -10.45
N TYR A 317 -1.07 25.36 -9.96
CA TYR A 317 0.06 24.64 -9.40
C TYR A 317 1.21 24.45 -10.41
N LYS A 318 0.92 24.03 -11.65
CA LYS A 318 1.91 23.88 -12.73
C LYS A 318 2.65 25.18 -13.10
N ARG A 319 2.17 26.36 -12.66
CA ARG A 319 2.78 27.67 -12.95
C ARG A 319 3.75 28.14 -11.87
N LEU A 320 3.76 27.52 -10.70
CA LEU A 320 4.67 27.80 -9.59
C LEU A 320 6.02 27.10 -9.81
#